data_AF-A0AAW0YKF8-F1
#
_entry.id   AF-A0AAW0YKF8-F1
#
_cell.length_a   1.000
_cell.length_b   1.000
_cell.length_c   1.000
_cell.angle_alpha   90.00
_cell.angle_beta   90.00
_cell.angle_gamma   90.00
#
_symmetry.space_group_name_H-M   'P 1'
#
loop_
_entity.id
_entity.type
_entity.pdbx_description
1 polymer ?
#
loop_
_entity_poly.entity_id
_entity_poly.type
_entity_poly.pdbx_seq_one_letter_code
_entity_poly.pdbx_strand_id
1 'polypeptide(L)'
;MKAIIDNIECQRDSPRFRQVLEENEKDLDTLEGKLEKVVKQCNQMVAAGKQFNQEQEQLIHILWDLAGYFGNDTNVQSALNRMLAALGEAAKYHTILVDQAARAVTKNLASFIKNFYRI
;
A
#
# COMPACT_ATOMS: atom_id res chain seq x y z
N MET A 1 22.69 -9.08 -7.03
CA MET A 1 22.42 -10.53 -7.07
C MET A 1 22.63 -11.16 -8.45
N LYS A 2 23.89 -11.48 -8.74
CA LYS A 2 24.26 -12.60 -9.62
C LYS A 2 25.70 -12.98 -9.32
N ALA A 3 25.89 -14.14 -8.69
CA ALA A 3 27.07 -14.96 -8.85
C ALA A 3 26.65 -16.40 -8.57
N ILE A 4 26.68 -17.25 -9.60
CA ILE A 4 26.70 -18.70 -9.36
C ILE A 4 28.05 -18.94 -8.71
N ILE A 5 28.05 -19.20 -7.40
CA ILE A 5 29.27 -19.57 -6.69
C ILE A 5 29.71 -20.92 -7.25
N ASP A 6 30.94 -20.98 -7.75
CA ASP A 6 31.53 -22.25 -8.18
C ASP A 6 31.64 -23.17 -6.96
N ASN A 7 31.09 -24.38 -7.08
CA ASN A 7 31.09 -25.37 -6.01
C ASN A 7 32.52 -25.71 -5.55
N ILE A 8 33.50 -25.65 -6.46
CA ILE A 8 34.90 -25.92 -6.16
C ILE A 8 35.49 -24.81 -5.27
N GLU A 9 35.14 -23.55 -5.52
CA GLU A 9 35.58 -22.40 -4.72
C GLU A 9 34.94 -22.42 -3.32
N CYS A 10 33.67 -22.85 -3.24
CA CYS A 10 32.95 -23.06 -1.98
C CYS A 10 33.60 -24.16 -1.13
N GLN A 11 33.90 -25.32 -1.72
CA GLN A 11 34.56 -26.43 -1.01
C GLN A 11 35.96 -26.06 -0.50
N ARG A 12 36.65 -25.17 -1.22
CA ARG A 12 38.01 -24.73 -0.87
C ARG A 12 38.04 -23.55 0.10
N ASP A 13 36.88 -22.98 0.45
CA ASP A 13 36.75 -21.77 1.25
C ASP A 13 37.72 -20.67 0.79
N SER A 14 37.76 -20.46 -0.53
CA SER A 14 38.75 -19.58 -1.13
C SER A 14 38.50 -18.12 -0.71
N PRO A 15 39.53 -17.25 -0.72
CA PRO A 15 39.34 -15.82 -0.49
C PRO A 15 38.31 -15.20 -1.43
N ARG A 16 38.23 -15.70 -2.68
CA ARG A 16 37.25 -15.28 -3.69
C ARG A 16 35.83 -15.70 -3.30
N PHE A 17 35.63 -16.91 -2.80
CA PHE A 17 34.34 -17.37 -2.28
C PHE A 17 33.86 -16.47 -1.14
N ARG A 18 34.72 -16.18 -0.16
CA ARG A 18 34.36 -15.30 0.97
C ARG A 18 33.99 -13.88 0.54
N GLN A 19 34.75 -13.31 -0.40
CA GLN A 19 34.44 -11.98 -0.94
C GLN A 19 33.06 -11.97 -1.62
N VAL A 20 32.79 -12.95 -2.49
CA VAL A 20 31.49 -13.04 -3.18
C VAL A 20 30.35 -13.26 -2.20
N LEU A 21 30.58 -14.06 -1.15
CA LEU A 21 29.59 -14.26 -0.08
C LEU A 21 29.28 -12.94 0.63
N GLU A 22 30.29 -12.20 1.07
CA GLU A 22 30.13 -10.91 1.74
C GLU A 22 29.42 -9.87 0.84
N GLU A 23 29.72 -9.86 -0.46
CA GLU A 23 29.03 -9.01 -1.43
C GLU A 23 27.54 -9.37 -1.55
N ASN A 24 27.20 -10.67 -1.58
CA ASN A 24 25.81 -11.11 -1.64
C ASN A 24 25.06 -10.82 -0.32
N GLU A 25 25.70 -10.99 0.83
CA GLU A 25 25.13 -10.62 2.13
C GLU A 25 24.78 -9.12 2.18
N LYS A 26 25.70 -8.25 1.76
CA LYS A 26 25.44 -6.79 1.66
C LYS A 26 24.31 -6.45 0.68
N ASP A 27 24.24 -7.17 -0.43
CA ASP A 27 23.16 -7.03 -1.42
C ASP A 27 21.80 -7.43 -0.81
N LEU A 28 21.76 -8.50 0.00
CA LEU A 28 20.56 -8.97 0.69
C LEU A 28 20.11 -7.97 1.76
N ASP A 29 21.02 -7.47 2.60
CA ASP A 29 20.72 -6.43 3.59
C ASP A 29 20.13 -5.17 2.91
N THR A 30 20.72 -4.78 1.77
CA THR A 30 20.24 -3.65 0.98
C THR A 30 18.85 -3.92 0.41
N LEU A 31 18.56 -5.14 -0.04
CA LEU A 31 17.25 -5.53 -0.53
C LEU A 31 16.21 -5.51 0.59
N GLU A 32 16.52 -6.08 1.74
CA GLU A 32 15.64 -6.10 2.92
C GLU A 32 15.27 -4.68 3.34
N GLY A 33 16.25 -3.78 3.48
CA GLY A 33 15.98 -2.39 3.82
C GLY A 33 15.13 -1.63 2.78
N LYS A 34 15.21 -2.01 1.50
CA LYS A 34 14.32 -1.45 0.45
C LYS A 34 12.90 -2.00 0.58
N LEU A 35 12.75 -3.29 0.85
CA LEU A 35 11.45 -3.94 1.04
C LEU A 35 10.71 -3.38 2.26
N GLU A 36 11.40 -3.21 3.38
CA GLU A 36 10.84 -2.60 4.60
C GLU A 36 10.29 -1.20 4.33
N LYS A 37 11.03 -0.38 3.57
CA LYS A 37 10.60 0.98 3.19
C LYS A 37 9.30 0.95 2.37
N VAL A 38 9.18 0.02 1.42
CA VAL A 38 7.96 -0.14 0.60
C VAL A 38 6.76 -0.52 1.46
N VAL A 39 6.92 -1.49 2.36
CA VAL A 39 5.85 -1.92 3.28
C VAL A 39 5.43 -0.77 4.18
N LYS A 40 6.40 -0.09 4.79
CA LYS A 40 6.16 1.06 5.67
C LYS A 40 5.38 2.17 4.94
N GLN A 41 5.81 2.54 3.74
CA GLN A 41 5.16 3.59 2.97
C GLN A 41 3.73 3.20 2.55
N CYS A 42 3.52 1.93 2.15
CA CYS A 42 2.18 1.44 1.82
C CYS A 42 1.25 1.47 3.04
N ASN A 43 1.71 1.02 4.20
CA ASN A 43 0.91 1.07 5.43
C ASN A 43 0.52 2.50 5.82
N GLN A 44 1.45 3.46 5.67
CA GLN A 44 1.16 4.88 5.91
C GLN A 44 0.13 5.43 4.91
N MET A 45 0.28 5.11 3.63
CA MET A 45 -0.69 5.49 2.59
C MET A 45 -2.08 4.91 2.86
N VAL A 46 -2.16 3.65 3.27
CA VAL A 46 -3.42 2.99 3.62
C VAL A 46 -4.06 3.63 4.85
N ALA A 47 -3.27 3.95 5.88
CA ALA A 47 -3.77 4.65 7.05
C ALA A 47 -4.31 6.04 6.70
N ALA A 48 -3.59 6.81 5.89
CA ALA A 48 -4.03 8.12 5.42
C ALA A 48 -5.31 8.03 4.57
N GLY A 49 -5.42 7.03 3.69
CA GLY A 49 -6.63 6.80 2.89
C GLY A 49 -7.83 6.41 3.74
N LYS A 50 -7.64 5.61 4.79
CA LYS A 50 -8.70 5.29 5.76
C LYS A 50 -9.16 6.53 6.53
N GLN A 51 -8.24 7.39 6.97
CA GLN A 51 -8.60 8.65 7.61
C GLN A 51 -9.41 9.53 6.64
N PHE A 52 -8.96 9.66 5.39
CA PHE A 52 -9.67 10.43 4.37
C PHE A 52 -11.12 9.93 4.18
N ASN A 53 -11.33 8.61 4.12
CA ASN A 53 -12.67 8.03 4.03
C ASN A 53 -13.56 8.40 5.23
N GLN A 54 -13.01 8.39 6.45
CA GLN A 54 -13.75 8.79 7.65
C GLN A 54 -14.17 10.27 7.59
N GLU A 55 -13.27 11.16 7.19
CA GLU A 55 -13.60 12.59 7.02
C GLU A 55 -14.63 12.79 5.89
N GLN A 56 -14.52 12.01 4.82
CA GLN A 56 -15.48 12.05 3.71
C GLN A 56 -16.88 11.58 4.12
N GLU A 57 -16.98 10.54 4.94
CA GLU A 57 -18.25 10.08 5.52
C GLU A 57 -18.88 11.15 6.42
N GLN A 58 -18.09 11.82 7.26
CA GLN A 58 -18.56 12.93 8.08
C GLN A 58 -19.06 14.09 7.23
N LEU A 59 -18.34 14.45 6.16
CA LEU A 59 -18.77 15.49 5.22
C LEU A 59 -20.11 15.14 4.55
N ILE A 60 -20.28 13.88 4.13
CA ILE A 60 -21.55 13.39 3.56
C ILE A 60 -22.67 13.53 4.57
N HIS A 61 -22.46 13.19 5.85
CA HIS A 61 -23.46 13.35 6.90
C HIS A 61 -23.88 14.81 7.08
N ILE A 62 -22.90 15.72 7.19
CA ILE A 62 -23.17 17.16 7.38
C ILE A 62 -23.92 17.73 6.16
N LEU A 63 -23.57 17.32 4.94
CA LEU A 63 -24.28 17.73 3.73
C LEU A 63 -25.70 17.17 3.67
N TRP A 64 -25.93 15.97 4.21
CA TRP A 64 -27.26 15.38 4.30
C TRP A 64 -28.15 16.12 5.29
N ASP A 65 -27.62 16.48 6.45
CA ASP A 65 -28.32 17.33 7.43
C ASP A 65 -28.68 18.69 6.82
N LEU A 66 -27.75 19.29 6.08
CA LEU A 66 -27.97 20.55 5.36
C LEU A 66 -29.06 20.42 4.30
N ALA A 67 -29.08 19.31 3.55
CA ALA A 67 -30.12 19.05 2.56
C ALA A 67 -31.51 18.93 3.22
N GLY A 68 -31.59 18.39 4.44
CA GLY A 68 -32.80 18.35 5.25
C GLY A 68 -33.31 19.73 5.64
N TYR A 69 -32.42 20.67 5.98
CA TYR A 69 -32.78 22.05 6.28
C TYR A 69 -33.45 22.77 5.09
N PHE A 70 -32.99 22.50 3.87
CA PHE A 70 -33.55 23.08 2.64
C PHE A 70 -34.74 22.30 2.06
N GLY A 71 -35.46 21.50 2.85
CA GLY A 71 -36.58 20.67 2.36
C GLY A 71 -37.70 21.42 1.62
N ASN A 72 -37.81 22.74 1.82
CA ASN A 72 -38.78 23.60 1.13
C ASN A 72 -38.21 24.31 -0.13
N ASP A 73 -36.89 24.26 -0.35
CA ASP A 73 -36.23 24.80 -1.55
C ASP A 73 -35.74 23.62 -2.41
N THR A 74 -36.59 23.23 -3.35
CA THR A 74 -36.34 22.10 -4.25
C THR A 74 -35.10 22.27 -5.12
N ASN A 75 -34.71 23.50 -5.46
CA ASN A 75 -33.53 23.76 -6.28
C ASN A 75 -32.25 23.51 -5.48
N VAL A 76 -32.18 24.07 -4.27
CA VAL A 76 -31.03 23.87 -3.36
C VAL A 76 -30.94 22.41 -2.91
N GLN A 77 -32.06 21.81 -2.53
CA GLN A 77 -32.12 20.40 -2.14
C GLN A 77 -31.67 19.47 -3.28
N SER A 78 -32.09 19.73 -4.52
CA SER A 78 -31.64 18.96 -5.70
C SER A 78 -30.14 19.07 -5.93
N ALA A 79 -29.56 20.27 -5.76
CA ALA A 79 -28.12 20.47 -5.89
C ALA A 79 -27.34 19.71 -4.81
N LEU A 80 -27.77 19.79 -3.55
CA LEU A 80 -27.15 19.07 -2.43
C LEU A 80 -27.25 17.55 -2.61
N ASN A 81 -28.39 17.03 -3.06
CA ASN A 81 -28.56 15.60 -3.34
C ASN A 81 -27.63 15.10 -4.47
N ARG A 82 -27.37 15.92 -5.51
CA ARG A 82 -26.38 15.58 -6.53
C ARG A 82 -24.96 15.53 -5.96
N MET A 83 -24.61 16.46 -5.07
CA MET A 83 -23.32 16.45 -4.36
C MET A 83 -23.17 15.22 -3.48
N LEU A 84 -24.20 14.87 -2.71
CA LEU A 84 -24.24 13.66 -1.88
C LEU A 84 -24.04 12.39 -2.70
N ALA A 85 -24.72 12.27 -3.85
CA ALA A 85 -24.56 11.14 -4.75
C ALA A 85 -23.11 11.03 -5.26
N ALA A 86 -22.55 12.13 -5.76
CA ALA A 86 -21.18 12.16 -6.28
C ALA A 86 -20.14 11.84 -5.20
N LEU A 87 -20.28 12.41 -3.99
CA LEU A 87 -19.37 12.14 -2.87
C LEU A 87 -19.49 10.70 -2.37
N GLY A 88 -20.71 10.17 -2.29
CA GLY A 88 -20.94 8.77 -1.91
C GLY A 88 -20.35 7.78 -2.91
N GLU A 89 -20.38 8.10 -4.20
CA GLU A 89 -19.74 7.29 -5.24
C GLU A 89 -18.20 7.38 -5.15
N ALA A 90 -17.65 8.59 -4.97
CA ALA A 90 -16.23 8.78 -4.76
C ALA A 90 -15.70 8.03 -3.53
N ALA A 91 -16.45 8.03 -2.42
CA ALA A 91 -16.09 7.30 -1.20
C ALA A 91 -16.00 5.78 -1.43
N LYS A 92 -16.90 5.21 -2.23
CA LYS A 92 -16.85 3.78 -2.61
C LYS A 92 -15.60 3.47 -3.41
N TYR A 93 -15.29 4.27 -4.42
CA TYR A 93 -14.09 4.07 -5.24
C TYR A 93 -12.81 4.22 -4.43
N HIS A 94 -12.73 5.22 -3.55
CA HIS A 94 -11.57 5.44 -2.70
C HIS A 94 -11.35 4.28 -1.71
N THR A 95 -12.44 3.78 -1.11
CA THR A 95 -12.40 2.57 -0.26
C THR A 95 -11.83 1.38 -1.03
N ILE A 96 -12.33 1.11 -2.24
CA ILE A 96 -11.82 0.01 -3.07
C ILE A 96 -10.33 0.20 -3.36
N LEU A 97 -9.91 1.41 -3.75
CA LEU A 97 -8.52 1.72 -4.06
C LEU A 97 -7.59 1.45 -2.87
N VAL A 98 -7.93 1.98 -1.69
CA VAL A 98 -7.13 1.81 -0.46
C VAL A 98 -6.99 0.33 -0.11
N ASP A 99 -8.08 -0.40 -0.20
CA ASP A 99 -8.15 -1.81 0.18
C ASP A 99 -7.40 -2.70 -0.83
N GLN A 100 -7.45 -2.36 -2.12
CA GLN A 100 -6.63 -3.00 -3.15
C GLN A 100 -5.14 -2.67 -3.02
N ALA A 101 -4.77 -1.43 -2.69
CA ALA A 101 -3.39 -1.06 -2.47
C ALA A 101 -2.78 -1.85 -1.29
N ALA A 102 -3.51 -1.94 -0.18
CA ALA A 102 -3.12 -2.74 0.98
C ALA A 102 -2.90 -4.22 0.60
N ARG A 103 -3.84 -4.81 -0.12
CA ARG A 103 -3.75 -6.21 -0.58
C ARG A 103 -2.59 -6.42 -1.55
N ALA A 104 -2.47 -5.57 -2.57
CA ALA A 104 -1.46 -5.71 -3.61
C ALA A 104 -0.06 -5.66 -3.03
N VAL A 105 0.23 -4.69 -2.16
CA VAL A 105 1.57 -4.58 -1.56
C VAL A 105 1.78 -5.68 -0.54
N THR A 106 0.88 -5.84 0.45
CA THR A 106 1.10 -6.81 1.54
C THR A 106 1.19 -8.24 1.01
N LYS A 107 0.30 -8.65 0.10
CA LYS A 107 0.26 -10.02 -0.42
C LYS A 107 1.43 -10.30 -1.37
N ASN A 108 1.75 -9.38 -2.28
CA ASN A 108 2.85 -9.62 -3.23
C ASN A 108 4.19 -9.60 -2.52
N LEU A 109 4.37 -8.73 -1.54
CA LEU A 109 5.63 -8.58 -0.81
C LEU A 109 5.82 -9.73 0.21
N ALA A 110 4.75 -10.17 0.88
CA ALA A 110 4.77 -11.40 1.68
C ALA A 110 5.07 -12.66 0.83
N SER A 111 4.47 -12.75 -0.38
CA SER A 111 4.76 -13.83 -1.33
C SER A 111 6.22 -13.79 -1.81
N PHE A 112 6.72 -12.60 -2.14
CA PHE A 112 8.10 -12.39 -2.54
C PHE A 112 9.07 -12.84 -1.44
N ILE A 113 8.92 -12.34 -0.21
CA ILE A 113 9.74 -12.72 0.95
C ILE A 113 9.69 -14.24 1.17
N LYS A 114 8.50 -14.83 1.17
CA LYS A 114 8.33 -16.28 1.38
C LYS A 114 9.03 -17.12 0.29
N ASN A 115 9.02 -16.66 -0.95
CA ASN A 115 9.69 -17.35 -2.05
C ASN A 115 11.20 -17.07 -2.07
N PHE A 116 11.64 -15.93 -1.56
CA PHE A 116 13.07 -15.54 -1.51
C PHE A 116 13.82 -16.26 -0.38
N TYR A 117 13.20 -16.38 0.80
CA TYR A 117 13.77 -17.11 1.94
C TYR A 117 13.50 -18.62 1.93
N ARG A 118 12.71 -19.11 0.96
CA ARG A 118 12.67 -20.54 0.62
C ARG A 118 13.95 -20.90 -0.13
N ILE A 119 15.02 -21.09 0.65
CA ILE A 119 16.14 -21.97 0.29
C ILE A 119 15.68 -23.41 0.51
#